data_AF-I5CAD8-F1
#
_entry.id   AF-I5CAD8-F1
#
_cell.length_a   1.000
_cell.length_b   1.000
_cell.length_c   1.000
_cell.angle_alpha   90.00
_cell.angle_beta   90.00
_cell.angle_gamma   90.00
#
_symmetry.space_group_name_H-M   'P 1'
#
loop_
_entity.id
_entity.type
_entity.pdbx_description
1 polymer ?
#
loop_
_entity_poly.entity_id
_entity_poly.type
_entity_poly.pdbx_seq_one_letter_code
_entity_poly.pdbx_strand_id
1 'polypeptide(L)'
;MGRESLLVSLLGRQPSKRSLLSDMLNRRILRIKAFQNLYAYEQCKGANLEIAKDQIRTAFLPDLNSMEFQDKKQLKLDAQTCIEVFTKHLSSKHLISQSELSTKIKSEAIKAIHTYHELNRKDLDFLTSNMVIAAEKIPQLYLYAIELLVAFGKHVQVRSSASKSGRRGSERCILGRLI
;
A
#
# COMPACT_ATOMS: atom_id res chain seq x y z
N MET A 1 -16.02 47.81 -11.31
CA MET A 1 -15.17 47.28 -10.22
C MET A 1 -16.04 46.81 -9.06
N GLY A 2 -16.69 45.65 -9.18
CA GLY A 2 -17.76 45.31 -8.22
C GLY A 2 -18.22 43.85 -8.20
N ARG A 3 -17.31 42.89 -8.36
CA ARG A 3 -17.65 41.46 -8.20
C ARG A 3 -16.67 40.63 -7.37
N GLU A 4 -15.47 41.15 -7.08
CA GLU A 4 -14.48 40.39 -6.28
C GLU A 4 -14.59 40.60 -4.76
N SER A 5 -15.27 41.66 -4.30
CA SER A 5 -15.31 42.00 -2.87
C SER A 5 -16.34 41.17 -2.06
N LEU A 6 -17.33 40.56 -2.72
CA LEU A 6 -18.37 39.76 -2.04
C LEU A 6 -17.98 38.29 -1.81
N LEU A 7 -17.03 37.75 -2.58
CA LEU A 7 -16.56 36.37 -2.41
C LEU A 7 -15.62 36.19 -1.22
N VAL A 8 -14.92 37.25 -0.80
CA VAL A 8 -14.01 37.22 0.35
C VAL A 8 -14.76 37.27 1.69
N SER A 9 -16.00 37.78 1.71
CA SER A 9 -16.78 37.94 2.94
C SER A 9 -17.56 36.68 3.37
N LEU A 10 -17.77 35.71 2.48
CA LEU A 10 -18.56 34.49 2.74
C LEU A 10 -17.75 33.27 3.21
N LEU A 11 -16.41 33.37 3.27
CA LEU A 11 -15.53 32.28 3.72
C LEU A 11 -14.64 32.69 4.91
N GLY A 12 -15.07 33.69 5.68
CA GLY A 12 -14.36 34.21 6.85
C GLY A 12 -14.63 33.47 8.17
N ARG A 13 -15.01 32.18 8.17
CA ARG A 13 -15.15 31.43 9.43
C ARG A 13 -13.78 30.95 9.87
N GLN A 14 -13.02 31.82 10.54
CA GLN A 14 -11.75 31.44 11.18
C GLN A 14 -12.00 30.29 12.17
N PRO A 15 -11.44 29.09 11.94
CA PRO A 15 -11.67 27.96 12.82
C PRO A 15 -11.00 28.23 14.18
N SER A 16 -11.73 27.94 15.26
CA SER A 16 -11.20 28.07 16.63
C SER A 16 -9.93 27.21 16.80
N LYS A 17 -8.95 27.69 17.57
CA LYS A 17 -7.65 27.00 17.76
C LYS A 17 -7.78 25.56 18.28
N ARG A 18 -8.90 25.18 18.91
CA ARG A 18 -9.17 23.81 19.38
C ARG A 18 -9.69 22.87 18.30
N SER A 19 -10.50 23.35 17.36
CA SER A 19 -10.96 22.57 16.20
C SER A 19 -9.84 22.29 15.19
N LEU A 20 -8.77 23.08 15.18
CA LEU A 20 -7.65 22.91 14.25
C LEU A 20 -6.77 21.69 14.55
N LEU A 21 -6.63 21.27 15.81
CA LEU A 21 -5.68 20.20 16.19
C LEU A 21 -6.15 18.80 15.79
N SER A 22 -7.41 18.47 16.02
CA SER A 22 -8.01 17.18 15.60
C SER A 22 -8.18 17.10 14.09
N ASP A 23 -8.58 18.21 13.47
CA ASP A 23 -8.70 18.31 12.02
C ASP A 23 -7.35 18.27 11.29
N MET A 24 -6.28 18.81 11.88
CA MET A 24 -4.96 18.77 11.26
C MET A 24 -4.28 17.41 11.39
N LEU A 25 -4.47 16.66 12.49
CA LEU A 25 -3.86 15.35 12.68
C LEU A 25 -4.45 14.29 11.73
N ASN A 26 -5.77 14.15 11.68
CA ASN A 26 -6.41 13.17 10.82
C ASN A 26 -6.17 13.48 9.33
N ARG A 27 -6.25 14.76 8.94
CA ARG A 27 -5.93 15.18 7.56
C ARG A 27 -4.45 14.97 7.22
N ARG A 28 -3.52 15.19 8.15
CA ARG A 28 -2.08 14.95 7.93
C ARG A 28 -1.78 13.46 7.75
N ILE A 29 -2.35 12.61 8.61
CA ILE A 29 -2.16 11.15 8.51
C ILE A 29 -2.69 10.63 7.18
N LEU A 30 -3.89 11.07 6.78
CA LEU A 30 -4.47 10.73 5.46
C LEU A 30 -3.57 11.17 4.30
N ARG A 31 -3.04 12.39 4.33
CA ARG A 31 -2.11 12.88 3.29
C ARG A 31 -0.85 12.02 3.22
N ILE A 32 -0.21 11.72 4.36
CA ILE A 32 0.99 10.87 4.40
C ILE A 32 0.68 9.49 3.81
N LYS A 33 -0.46 8.90 4.17
CA LYS A 33 -0.88 7.59 3.64
C LYS A 33 -1.15 7.61 2.14
N ALA A 34 -1.78 8.67 1.63
CA ALA A 34 -1.98 8.86 0.20
C ALA A 34 -0.64 8.95 -0.55
N PHE A 35 0.32 9.72 -0.03
CA PHE A 35 1.66 9.79 -0.61
C PHE A 35 2.40 8.45 -0.57
N GLN A 36 2.29 7.70 0.52
CA GLN A 36 2.87 6.36 0.63
C GLN A 36 2.31 5.41 -0.44
N ASN A 37 1.00 5.41 -0.66
CA ASN A 37 0.37 4.58 -1.69
C ASN A 37 0.73 5.03 -3.11
N LEU A 38 0.80 6.34 -3.36
CA LEU A 38 1.21 6.86 -4.67
C LEU A 38 2.66 6.46 -4.99
N TYR A 39 3.57 6.60 -4.02
CA TYR A 39 4.95 6.17 -4.18
C TYR A 39 5.05 4.66 -4.39
N ALA A 40 4.31 3.87 -3.61
CA ALA A 40 4.28 2.43 -3.77
C ALA A 40 3.80 2.02 -5.17
N TYR A 41 2.78 2.71 -5.71
CA TYR A 41 2.28 2.44 -7.06
C TYR A 41 3.35 2.66 -8.14
N GLU A 42 4.06 3.80 -8.09
CA GLU A 42 5.13 4.08 -9.06
C GLU A 42 6.26 3.05 -8.99
N GLN A 43 6.62 2.61 -7.77
CA GLN A 43 7.62 1.56 -7.59
C GLN A 43 7.15 0.21 -8.12
N CYS A 44 5.89 -0.18 -7.84
CA CYS A 44 5.30 -1.41 -8.37
C CYS A 44 5.26 -1.39 -9.90
N LYS A 45 4.89 -0.26 -10.51
CA LYS A 45 4.88 -0.12 -11.97
C LYS A 45 6.28 -0.32 -12.59
N GLY A 46 7.32 0.22 -11.97
CA GLY A 46 8.71 -0.04 -12.36
C GLY A 46 9.11 -1.50 -12.22
N ALA A 47 8.72 -2.15 -11.12
CA ALA A 47 8.97 -3.58 -10.91
C ALA A 47 8.22 -4.46 -11.92
N ASN A 48 6.95 -4.16 -12.20
CA ASN A 48 6.12 -4.88 -13.17
C ASN A 48 6.68 -4.79 -14.59
N LEU A 49 7.30 -3.66 -14.95
CA LEU A 49 8.01 -3.52 -16.21
C LEU A 49 9.18 -4.52 -16.29
N GLU A 50 9.97 -4.66 -15.23
CA GLU A 50 11.11 -5.58 -15.22
C GLU A 50 10.66 -7.04 -15.19
N ILE A 51 9.56 -7.36 -14.49
CA ILE A 51 8.93 -8.69 -14.53
C ILE A 51 8.53 -9.06 -15.97
N ALA A 52 7.92 -8.13 -16.71
CA ALA A 52 7.54 -8.37 -18.10
C ALA A 52 8.78 -8.59 -19.01
N LYS A 53 9.87 -7.85 -18.79
CA LYS A 53 11.14 -8.10 -19.52
C LYS A 53 11.74 -9.46 -19.18
N ASP A 54 11.66 -9.88 -17.92
CA ASP A 54 12.19 -11.17 -17.49
C ASP A 54 11.38 -12.35 -18.05
N GLN A 55 10.07 -12.20 -18.17
CA GLN A 55 9.21 -13.15 -18.90
C GLN A 55 9.67 -13.32 -20.35
N ILE A 56 9.93 -12.20 -21.04
CA ILE A 56 10.47 -12.24 -22.41
C ILE A 56 11.82 -12.97 -22.43
N ARG A 57 12.77 -12.61 -21.55
CA ARG A 57 14.09 -13.27 -21.49
C ARG A 57 13.93 -14.78 -21.29
N THR A 58 13.04 -15.21 -20.40
CA THR A 58 12.74 -16.61 -20.11
C THR A 58 12.17 -17.36 -21.32
N ALA A 59 11.32 -16.71 -22.12
CA ALA A 59 10.74 -17.32 -23.33
C ALA A 59 11.76 -17.52 -24.47
N PHE A 60 12.88 -16.79 -24.44
CA PHE A 60 14.01 -16.90 -25.38
C PHE A 60 15.24 -17.55 -24.75
N LEU A 61 15.10 -18.24 -23.61
CA LEU A 61 16.14 -19.14 -23.13
C LEU A 61 16.27 -20.35 -24.08
N PRO A 62 17.46 -20.92 -24.23
CA PRO A 62 17.64 -22.10 -25.05
C PRO A 62 16.86 -23.26 -24.44
N ASP A 63 15.95 -23.83 -25.22
CA ASP A 63 15.13 -24.96 -24.77
C ASP A 63 16.00 -26.21 -24.67
N LEU A 64 16.15 -26.72 -23.46
CA LEU A 64 16.96 -27.90 -23.11
C LEU A 64 16.39 -29.20 -23.69
N ASN A 65 15.11 -29.22 -24.09
CA ASN A 65 14.42 -30.43 -24.55
C ASN A 65 14.34 -30.54 -26.08
N SER A 66 14.77 -29.51 -26.82
CA SER A 66 14.76 -29.57 -28.29
C SER A 66 16.02 -30.25 -28.81
N MET A 67 15.84 -31.19 -29.74
CA MET A 67 16.95 -31.84 -30.45
C MET A 67 17.55 -30.95 -31.56
N GLU A 68 16.96 -29.78 -31.85
CA GLU A 68 17.50 -28.83 -32.83
C GLU A 68 18.60 -27.96 -32.22
N PHE A 69 19.69 -27.75 -32.98
CA PHE A 69 20.76 -26.85 -32.58
C PHE A 69 20.26 -25.40 -32.57
N GLN A 70 20.14 -24.82 -31.38
CA GLN A 70 19.71 -23.43 -31.21
C GLN A 70 20.91 -22.49 -31.20
N ASP A 71 20.90 -21.48 -32.07
CA ASP A 71 21.89 -20.41 -32.01
C ASP A 71 21.60 -19.48 -30.82
N LYS A 72 22.39 -19.65 -29.76
CA LYS A 72 22.35 -18.83 -28.54
C LYS A 72 22.54 -17.34 -28.82
N LYS A 73 23.21 -16.96 -29.92
CA LYS A 73 23.40 -15.56 -30.31
C LYS A 73 22.12 -15.00 -30.92
N GLN A 74 21.48 -15.73 -31.83
CA GLN A 74 20.22 -15.33 -32.44
C GLN A 74 19.11 -15.21 -31.40
N LEU A 75 19.00 -16.17 -30.47
CA LEU A 75 18.01 -16.13 -29.39
C LEU A 75 18.14 -14.88 -28.50
N LYS A 76 19.38 -14.44 -28.22
CA LYS A 76 19.64 -13.21 -27.46
C LYS A 76 19.24 -11.96 -28.24
N LEU A 77 19.49 -11.93 -29.55
CA LEU A 77 19.09 -10.82 -30.43
C LEU A 77 17.56 -10.75 -30.55
N ASP A 78 16.89 -11.88 -30.67
CA ASP A 78 15.43 -11.97 -30.72
C ASP A 78 14.80 -11.49 -29.41
N ALA A 79 15.37 -11.88 -28.26
CA ALA A 79 14.93 -11.40 -26.95
C ALA A 79 15.06 -9.88 -26.82
N GLN A 80 16.20 -9.32 -27.25
CA GLN A 80 16.44 -7.87 -27.23
C GLN A 80 15.46 -7.12 -28.14
N THR A 81 15.24 -7.63 -29.35
CA THR A 81 14.27 -7.09 -30.30
C THR A 81 12.86 -7.13 -29.72
N CYS A 82 12.50 -8.22 -29.04
CA CYS A 82 11.22 -8.34 -28.35
C CYS A 82 11.04 -7.29 -27.25
N ILE A 83 12.07 -7.06 -26.42
CA ILE A 83 12.05 -6.03 -25.37
C ILE A 83 11.89 -4.62 -25.95
N GLU A 84 12.55 -4.33 -27.07
CA GLU A 84 12.42 -3.03 -27.75
C GLU A 84 11.01 -2.81 -28.30
N VAL A 85 10.44 -3.84 -28.93
CA VAL A 85 9.05 -3.81 -29.43
C VAL A 85 8.08 -3.64 -28.26
N PHE A 86 8.25 -4.42 -27.19
CA PHE A 86 7.49 -4.28 -25.96
C PHE A 86 7.52 -2.85 -25.42
N THR A 87 8.71 -2.26 -25.29
CA THR A 87 8.88 -0.92 -24.72
C THR A 87 8.27 0.17 -25.62
N LYS A 88 8.41 0.05 -26.94
CA LYS A 88 7.82 0.97 -27.93
C LYS A 88 6.29 0.90 -27.93
N HIS A 89 5.73 -0.29 -27.79
CA HIS A 89 4.28 -0.53 -27.81
C HIS A 89 3.62 -0.44 -26.43
N LEU A 90 4.37 -0.23 -25.36
CA LEU A 90 3.82 -0.09 -24.01
C LEU A 90 2.89 1.13 -23.86
N SER A 91 3.19 2.22 -24.56
CA SER A 91 2.40 3.47 -24.54
C SER A 91 1.37 3.53 -25.66
N SER A 92 1.60 2.82 -26.77
CA SER A 92 0.70 2.84 -27.92
C SER A 92 -0.28 1.69 -27.82
N LYS A 93 -1.56 2.02 -27.62
CA LYS A 93 -2.68 1.06 -27.57
C LYS A 93 -2.89 0.29 -28.88
N HIS A 94 -2.10 0.59 -29.90
CA HIS A 94 -2.15 -0.04 -31.21
C HIS A 94 -1.32 -1.33 -31.17
N LEU A 95 -2.00 -2.46 -31.38
CA LEU A 95 -1.39 -3.77 -31.63
C LEU A 95 -0.24 -3.63 -32.63
N ILE A 96 0.83 -4.39 -32.41
CA ILE A 96 2.04 -4.50 -33.22
C ILE A 96 1.63 -4.90 -34.65
N SER A 97 1.17 -3.94 -35.46
CA SER A 97 0.77 -4.18 -36.84
C SER A 97 1.99 -4.06 -37.74
N GLN A 98 2.23 -5.13 -38.50
CA GLN A 98 3.03 -5.19 -39.73
C GLN A 98 4.52 -4.79 -39.65
N SER A 99 5.24 -5.21 -38.62
CA SER A 99 6.69 -5.40 -38.79
C SER A 99 6.97 -6.83 -39.28
N GLU A 100 8.00 -7.02 -40.12
CA GLU A 100 8.54 -8.32 -40.57
C GLU A 100 9.17 -9.14 -39.42
N LEU A 101 8.61 -9.06 -38.22
CA LEU A 101 9.09 -9.79 -37.05
C LEU A 101 8.49 -11.19 -37.00
N SER A 102 9.30 -12.12 -36.53
CA SER A 102 8.93 -13.50 -36.23
C SER A 102 7.65 -13.59 -35.41
N THR A 103 6.78 -14.53 -35.77
CA THR A 103 5.51 -14.81 -35.07
C THR A 103 5.71 -15.08 -33.57
N LYS A 104 6.88 -15.65 -33.19
CA LYS A 104 7.23 -15.89 -31.79
C LYS A 104 7.48 -14.58 -31.02
N ILE A 105 8.18 -13.62 -31.63
CA ILE A 105 8.45 -12.29 -31.03
C ILE A 105 7.14 -11.52 -30.81
N LYS A 106 6.25 -11.53 -31.80
CA LYS A 106 4.96 -10.84 -31.70
C LYS A 106 4.07 -11.42 -30.60
N SER A 107 3.94 -12.74 -30.56
CA SER A 107 3.07 -13.39 -29.57
C SER A 107 3.58 -13.17 -28.15
N GLU A 108 4.89 -13.26 -27.92
CA GLU A 108 5.48 -13.05 -26.60
C GLU A 108 5.43 -11.58 -26.16
N ALA A 109 5.64 -10.63 -27.07
CA ALA A 109 5.48 -9.21 -26.78
C ALA A 109 4.03 -8.87 -26.37
N ILE A 110 3.02 -9.42 -27.05
CA ILE A 110 1.60 -9.23 -26.69
C ILE A 110 1.30 -9.78 -25.30
N LYS A 111 1.80 -10.98 -24.98
CA LYS A 111 1.65 -11.57 -23.64
C LYS A 111 2.28 -10.69 -22.57
N ALA A 112 3.51 -10.23 -22.79
CA ALA A 112 4.21 -9.36 -21.84
C ALA A 112 3.47 -8.04 -21.60
N ILE A 113 2.91 -7.43 -22.65
CA ILE A 113 2.06 -6.23 -22.54
C ILE A 113 0.82 -6.52 -21.69
N HIS A 114 0.12 -7.63 -21.97
CA HIS A 114 -1.05 -8.03 -21.19
C HIS A 114 -0.70 -8.24 -19.72
N THR A 115 0.37 -8.99 -19.42
CA THR A 115 0.82 -9.24 -18.05
C THR A 115 1.16 -7.94 -17.33
N TYR A 116 1.90 -7.03 -17.96
CA TYR A 116 2.21 -5.72 -17.38
C TYR A 116 0.95 -4.94 -17.00
N HIS A 117 -0.04 -4.86 -17.89
CA HIS A 117 -1.29 -4.15 -17.60
C HIS A 117 -2.14 -4.86 -16.54
N GLU A 118 -2.20 -6.19 -16.54
CA GLU A 118 -2.89 -6.95 -15.51
C GLU A 118 -2.29 -6.74 -14.12
N LEU A 119 -0.96 -6.81 -14.00
CA LEU A 119 -0.27 -6.61 -12.73
C LEU A 119 -0.49 -5.18 -12.22
N ASN A 120 -0.32 -4.18 -13.09
CA ASN A 120 -0.57 -2.79 -12.72
C ASN A 120 -2.02 -2.53 -12.27
N ARG A 121 -3.00 -3.21 -12.88
CA ARG A 121 -4.40 -3.12 -12.45
C ARG A 121 -4.58 -3.73 -11.07
N LYS A 122 -4.06 -4.94 -10.85
CA LYS A 122 -4.12 -5.63 -9.55
C LYS A 122 -3.48 -4.80 -8.43
N ASP A 123 -2.34 -4.18 -8.70
CA ASP A 123 -1.67 -3.31 -7.74
C ASP A 123 -2.47 -2.04 -7.45
N LEU A 124 -3.10 -1.44 -8.46
CA LEU A 124 -3.97 -0.28 -8.27
C LEU A 124 -5.17 -0.61 -7.37
N ASP A 125 -5.83 -1.73 -7.64
CA ASP A 125 -7.00 -2.19 -6.89
C ASP A 125 -6.61 -2.50 -5.43
N PHE A 126 -5.46 -3.15 -5.24
CA PHE A 126 -4.91 -3.44 -3.91
C PHE A 126 -4.59 -2.16 -3.13
N LEU A 127 -3.87 -1.21 -3.74
CA LEU A 127 -3.48 0.04 -3.08
C LEU A 127 -4.68 0.93 -2.77
N THR A 128 -5.69 0.95 -3.65
CA THR A 128 -6.95 1.67 -3.43
C THR A 128 -7.71 1.10 -2.24
N SER A 129 -7.88 -0.22 -2.20
CA SER A 129 -8.54 -0.91 -1.08
C SER A 129 -7.78 -0.70 0.23
N ASN A 130 -6.46 -0.79 0.20
CA ASN A 130 -5.61 -0.54 1.37
C ASN A 130 -5.72 0.90 1.88
N MET A 131 -5.92 1.89 1.00
CA MET A 131 -6.13 3.28 1.41
C MET A 131 -7.43 3.47 2.19
N VAL A 132 -8.51 2.80 1.77
CA VAL A 132 -9.81 2.83 2.47
C VAL A 132 -9.67 2.19 3.85
N ILE A 133 -9.06 1.01 3.93
CA ILE A 133 -8.80 0.32 5.21
C ILE A 133 -7.92 1.18 6.12
N ALA A 134 -6.91 1.84 5.57
CA ALA A 134 -6.05 2.73 6.34
C ALA A 134 -6.83 3.93 6.91
N ALA A 135 -7.80 4.47 6.16
CA ALA A 135 -8.66 5.55 6.63
C ALA A 135 -9.57 5.10 7.79
N GLU A 136 -10.14 3.90 7.70
CA GLU A 136 -10.98 3.31 8.76
C GLU A 136 -10.20 3.00 10.04
N LYS A 137 -8.93 2.64 9.92
CA LYS A 137 -8.06 2.36 11.09
C LYS A 137 -7.68 3.60 11.89
N ILE A 138 -7.71 4.80 11.31
CA ILE A 138 -7.34 6.05 12.01
C ILE A 138 -8.18 6.26 13.28
N PRO A 139 -9.54 6.25 13.23
CA PRO A 139 -10.36 6.37 14.43
C PRO A 139 -10.18 5.20 15.41
N GLN A 140 -9.95 3.98 14.92
CA GLN A 140 -9.74 2.80 15.77
C GLN A 140 -8.51 2.95 16.67
N LEU A 141 -7.43 3.57 16.18
CA LEU A 141 -6.22 3.81 16.98
C LEU A 141 -6.48 4.69 18.22
N TYR A 142 -7.35 5.70 18.09
CA TYR A 142 -7.71 6.53 19.24
C TYR A 142 -8.56 5.77 20.25
N LEU A 143 -9.44 4.88 19.79
CA LEU A 143 -10.24 4.04 20.67
C LEU A 143 -9.35 3.10 21.49
N TYR A 144 -8.38 2.44 20.86
CA TYR A 144 -7.43 1.57 21.55
C TYR A 144 -6.60 2.31 22.60
N ALA A 145 -6.22 3.56 22.34
CA ALA A 145 -5.52 4.38 23.33
C ALA A 145 -6.39 4.65 24.58
N ILE A 146 -7.69 4.94 24.39
CA ILE A 146 -8.62 5.16 25.49
C ILE A 146 -8.87 3.86 26.26
N GLU A 147 -9.11 2.75 25.55
CA GLU A 147 -9.31 1.43 26.15
C GLU A 147 -8.11 1.00 26.99
N LEU A 148 -6.89 1.26 26.50
CA LEU A 148 -5.66 1.00 27.24
C LEU A 148 -5.62 1.79 28.57
N LEU A 149 -5.98 3.07 28.56
CA LEU A 149 -6.03 3.90 29.77
C LEU A 149 -7.09 3.41 30.76
N VAL A 150 -8.27 3.02 30.26
CA VAL A 150 -9.34 2.46 31.09
C VAL A 150 -8.94 1.12 31.70
N ALA A 151 -8.34 0.23 30.90
CA ALA A 151 -7.83 -1.05 31.36
C ALA A 151 -6.75 -0.88 32.43
N PHE A 152 -5.86 0.09 32.23
CA PHE A 152 -4.83 0.45 33.21
C PHE A 152 -5.45 0.96 34.53
N GLY A 153 -6.44 1.84 34.46
CA GLY A 153 -7.17 2.33 35.63
C GLY A 153 -7.85 1.20 36.41
N LYS A 154 -8.53 0.27 35.72
CA LYS A 154 -9.12 -0.93 36.31
C LYS A 154 -8.06 -1.79 37.00
N HIS A 155 -6.93 -2.02 36.35
CA HIS A 155 -5.83 -2.82 36.90
C HIS A 155 -5.27 -2.21 38.20
N VAL A 156 -5.05 -0.89 38.24
CA VAL A 156 -4.63 -0.18 39.46
C VAL A 156 -5.69 -0.29 40.57
N GLN A 157 -6.96 -0.13 40.23
CA GLN A 157 -8.06 -0.21 41.19
C GLN A 157 -8.15 -1.61 41.83
N VAL A 158 -8.05 -2.68 41.02
CA VAL A 158 -8.01 -4.08 41.49
C VAL A 158 -6.80 -4.32 42.41
N ARG A 159 -5.62 -3.81 42.07
CA ARG A 159 -4.43 -3.93 42.94
C ARG A 159 -4.59 -3.18 44.27
N SER A 160 -5.22 -2.01 44.24
CA SER A 160 -5.46 -1.20 45.44
C SER A 160 -6.48 -1.85 46.40
N SER A 161 -7.53 -2.50 45.88
CA SER A 161 -8.52 -3.20 46.69
C SER A 161 -7.97 -4.53 47.25
N ALA A 162 -7.11 -5.22 46.51
CA ALA A 162 -6.38 -6.41 46.99
C ALA A 162 -5.45 -6.09 48.18
N SER A 163 -4.74 -4.96 48.14
CA SER A 163 -3.92 -4.47 49.27
C SER A 163 -4.76 -4.20 50.54
N LYS A 164 -5.97 -3.64 50.40
CA LYS A 164 -6.89 -3.39 51.52
C LYS A 164 -7.53 -4.67 52.08
N SER A 165 -7.63 -5.73 51.27
CA SER A 165 -8.05 -7.06 51.73
C SER A 165 -6.98 -7.72 52.59
N GLY A 166 -5.71 -7.69 52.15
CA GLY A 166 -4.57 -8.22 52.91
C GLY A 166 -4.33 -7.53 54.26
N ARG A 167 -4.51 -6.20 54.35
CA ARG A 167 -4.43 -5.48 55.64
C ARG A 167 -5.57 -5.84 56.60
N ARG A 168 -6.81 -5.97 56.11
CA ARG A 168 -7.97 -6.39 56.93
C ARG A 168 -7.92 -7.87 57.36
N GLY A 169 -7.15 -8.71 56.67
CA GLY A 169 -6.82 -10.07 57.09
C GLY A 169 -5.75 -10.09 58.18
N SER A 170 -4.71 -9.26 58.02
CA SER A 170 -3.65 -9.12 59.03
C SER A 170 -4.18 -8.54 60.35
N GLU A 171 -5.00 -7.47 60.31
CA GLU A 171 -5.62 -6.84 61.49
C GLU A 171 -6.55 -7.78 62.28
N ARG A 172 -7.22 -8.73 61.60
CA ARG A 172 -8.05 -9.76 62.27
C ARG A 172 -7.22 -10.88 62.89
N CYS A 173 -6.07 -11.24 62.32
CA CYS A 173 -5.16 -12.22 62.92
C CYS A 173 -4.45 -11.71 64.18
N ILE A 174 -4.20 -10.40 64.29
CA ILE A 174 -3.63 -9.79 65.51
C ILE A 174 -4.69 -9.66 66.62
N LEU A 175 -5.94 -9.33 66.29
CA LEU A 175 -7.02 -9.28 67.29
C LEU A 175 -7.44 -10.66 67.82
N GLY A 176 -7.33 -11.72 67.01
CA GLY A 176 -7.62 -13.10 67.43
C GLY A 176 -6.52 -13.80 68.25
N ARG A 177 -5.39 -13.13 68.53
CA ARG A 177 -4.32 -13.62 69.43
C ARG A 177 -4.23 -12.86 70.75
N LEU A 178 -5.14 -11.90 70.99
CA LEU A 178 -5.15 -11.07 72.21
C LEU A 178 -6.34 -11.36 73.13
N ILE A 179 -7.02 -12.49 72.93
CA ILE A 179 -8.00 -13.12 73.83
C ILE A 179 -7.56 -14.57 73.98
#